data_AF-A0A4Q2R8H2-F1
#
_entry.id   AF-A0A4Q2R8H2-F1
#
_cell.length_a   1.000
_cell.length_b   1.000
_cell.length_c   1.000
_cell.angle_alpha   90.00
_cell.angle_beta   90.00
_cell.angle_gamma   90.00
#
_symmetry.space_group_name_H-M   'P 1'
#
loop_
_entity.id
_entity.type
_entity.pdbx_description
1 polymer ?
#
loop_
_entity_poly.entity_id
_entity_poly.type
_entity_poly.pdbx_seq_one_letter_code
_entity_poly.pdbx_strand_id
1 'polypeptide(L)'
;MNSLPQPRCLLHCKARQQWWLSMQFKRLILMSAATMTVAGAHAADLPVRKAAPVDYVRVCDWTGTGYFYIPGTDTCLKIGGLVRVEGAFISAGRIFRPDTGLIVVGRNQDQSGFFARGQLTTDVRTQTAYGTLRSFIAIQADRYQGLYQGGGLAGGANSFANQGGNLTYLDKGFIQFAGITAGRVQSFFDFYADNYNYEGIANSDLSNEVFAYTYNGNGGFSATFSVEDHNVRNDGIGSISGGRFAVASAAQYGGETVPDLVGQLRVDQAWGAAQLSAAYHQINTVAGAFAGTNGQGFAKKDDDGFAVQGGIRLKLPMLAAGDDLWVQGAYQNGAYLYQDSVGYANSGFNSRLLGGFQHVDRDAIAIGVPGSAGGYSLEKSSGFSVMAAINHYFTPNFHDVLFASYEESSYGRAKNIDWTLGGLGDMSQYRVGNQFLWDPVKNLEFGVEVFYAHLDQTLAHNPGQAASALPVGISKNPDAFEARLRVERDF
;
A
#
# COMPACT_ATOMS: atom_id res chain seq x y z
N MET A 1 -20.54 -54.88 -48.37
CA MET A 1 -20.61 -56.02 -47.43
C MET A 1 -21.42 -55.56 -46.23
N ASN A 2 -22.75 -55.67 -46.35
CA ASN A 2 -23.60 -56.73 -45.79
C ASN A 2 -24.08 -56.31 -44.39
N SER A 3 -25.26 -55.68 -44.25
CA SER A 3 -26.63 -56.23 -44.32
C SER A 3 -27.10 -56.75 -42.93
N LEU A 4 -27.91 -55.98 -42.19
CA LEU A 4 -29.39 -56.11 -42.00
C LEU A 4 -29.77 -57.03 -40.81
N PRO A 5 -30.99 -57.03 -40.21
CA PRO A 5 -32.14 -56.09 -40.29
C PRO A 5 -32.88 -55.76 -38.95
N GLN A 6 -33.87 -54.86 -39.07
CA GLN A 6 -35.03 -54.41 -38.23
C GLN A 6 -36.00 -55.54 -37.73
N PRO A 7 -37.14 -55.34 -36.97
CA PRO A 7 -38.05 -54.16 -36.93
C PRO A 7 -38.93 -53.82 -35.66
N ARG A 8 -39.55 -52.60 -35.70
CA ARG A 8 -40.96 -52.14 -35.35
C ARG A 8 -41.65 -52.60 -34.04
N CYS A 9 -42.53 -51.88 -33.31
CA CYS A 9 -43.40 -50.69 -33.51
C CYS A 9 -44.10 -50.36 -32.14
N LEU A 10 -44.27 -49.09 -31.70
CA LEU A 10 -45.53 -48.29 -31.51
C LEU A 10 -45.63 -47.85 -30.01
N LEU A 11 -45.85 -46.59 -29.61
CA LEU A 11 -47.07 -45.78 -29.74
C LEU A 11 -46.81 -44.27 -29.40
N HIS A 12 -47.42 -43.38 -30.22
CA HIS A 12 -48.03 -42.05 -29.96
C HIS A 12 -47.22 -40.86 -29.37
N CYS A 13 -46.87 -39.82 -30.17
CA CYS A 13 -47.58 -38.53 -30.42
C CYS A 13 -47.68 -37.60 -29.17
N LYS A 14 -47.31 -36.31 -29.13
CA LYS A 14 -47.23 -35.25 -30.15
C LYS A 14 -46.49 -34.01 -29.56
N ALA A 15 -45.67 -33.34 -30.38
CA ALA A 15 -45.33 -31.89 -30.51
C ALA A 15 -45.80 -30.87 -29.43
N ARG A 16 -45.19 -29.69 -29.17
CA ARG A 16 -44.05 -28.86 -29.61
C ARG A 16 -44.37 -27.48 -28.99
N GLN A 17 -43.43 -26.69 -28.47
CA GLN A 17 -43.66 -25.24 -28.32
C GLN A 17 -42.38 -24.42 -28.31
N GLN A 18 -42.47 -23.26 -28.95
CA GLN A 18 -41.40 -22.38 -29.42
C GLN A 18 -42.01 -20.94 -29.42
N TRP A 19 -41.20 -19.94 -29.10
CA TRP A 19 -41.31 -18.48 -29.36
C TRP A 19 -42.17 -17.51 -28.49
N TRP A 20 -41.44 -16.53 -27.93
CA TRP A 20 -41.62 -15.06 -27.77
C TRP A 20 -43.00 -14.37 -27.95
N LEU A 21 -43.33 -13.42 -27.05
CA LEU A 21 -43.77 -12.03 -27.38
C LEU A 21 -43.99 -11.14 -26.13
N SER A 22 -43.66 -9.84 -26.29
CA SER A 22 -43.95 -8.70 -25.40
C SER A 22 -45.43 -8.30 -25.40
N MET A 23 -45.96 -7.69 -24.33
CA MET A 23 -46.96 -6.60 -24.45
C MET A 23 -47.18 -5.80 -23.14
N GLN A 24 -47.44 -4.51 -23.34
CA GLN A 24 -47.84 -3.47 -22.38
C GLN A 24 -49.22 -3.74 -21.75
N PHE A 25 -49.49 -3.20 -20.56
CA PHE A 25 -50.88 -3.01 -20.09
C PHE A 25 -51.10 -1.67 -19.36
N LYS A 26 -52.10 -0.92 -19.87
CA LYS A 26 -52.71 0.29 -19.30
C LYS A 26 -53.99 -0.08 -18.52
N ARG A 27 -54.35 0.82 -17.59
CA ARG A 27 -55.45 0.82 -16.61
C ARG A 27 -56.84 0.37 -17.10
N LEU A 28 -57.61 -0.31 -16.24
CA LEU A 28 -59.05 -0.05 -16.01
C LEU A 28 -59.53 -0.59 -14.64
N ILE A 29 -60.50 0.13 -14.07
CA ILE A 29 -61.16 0.02 -12.76
C ILE A 29 -62.44 -0.85 -12.88
N LEU A 30 -62.83 -1.61 -11.83
CA LEU A 30 -64.21 -1.64 -11.29
C LEU A 30 -64.34 -2.52 -10.01
N MET A 31 -65.11 -1.98 -9.07
CA MET A 31 -65.47 -2.47 -7.73
C MET A 31 -66.34 -3.74 -7.75
N SER A 32 -66.35 -4.48 -6.62
CA SER A 32 -67.57 -4.99 -5.97
C SER A 32 -67.29 -5.44 -4.52
N ALA A 33 -68.22 -5.09 -3.64
CA ALA A 33 -68.16 -5.15 -2.18
C ALA A 33 -68.54 -6.52 -1.59
N ALA A 34 -68.05 -6.80 -0.38
CA ALA A 34 -68.70 -7.70 0.57
C ALA A 34 -68.45 -7.19 2.00
N THR A 35 -69.54 -6.82 2.65
CA THR A 35 -69.67 -6.38 4.04
C THR A 35 -69.65 -7.56 4.99
N MET A 36 -68.80 -7.53 6.03
CA MET A 36 -69.04 -8.22 7.29
C MET A 36 -68.69 -7.30 8.46
N THR A 37 -69.71 -6.96 9.22
CA THR A 37 -69.69 -6.18 10.46
C THR A 37 -69.35 -7.06 11.65
N VAL A 38 -68.30 -6.74 12.42
CA VAL A 38 -68.15 -7.19 13.82
C VAL A 38 -67.49 -6.07 14.65
N ALA A 39 -68.22 -5.68 15.71
CA ALA A 39 -67.83 -5.04 16.97
C ALA A 39 -66.91 -3.80 16.94
N GLY A 40 -67.44 -2.69 17.45
CA GLY A 40 -66.68 -1.48 17.75
C GLY A 40 -65.58 -1.70 18.77
N ALA A 41 -64.34 -1.50 18.33
CA ALA A 41 -63.24 -1.12 19.19
C ALA A 41 -62.95 0.36 18.89
N HIS A 42 -63.18 1.23 19.87
CA HIS A 42 -62.65 2.59 19.85
C HIS A 42 -61.13 2.50 20.00
N ALA A 43 -60.42 2.34 18.89
CA ALA A 43 -59.03 2.74 18.84
C ALA A 43 -59.03 4.25 18.68
N ALA A 44 -58.55 4.94 19.71
CA ALA A 44 -58.27 6.36 19.63
C ALA A 44 -57.41 6.62 18.40
N ASP A 45 -57.86 7.54 17.53
CA ASP A 45 -56.99 8.20 16.58
C ASP A 45 -55.77 8.69 17.37
N LEU A 46 -54.62 8.05 17.16
CA LEU A 46 -53.37 8.68 17.52
C LEU A 46 -53.40 10.03 16.79
N PRO A 47 -53.17 11.16 17.47
CA PRO A 47 -53.03 12.42 16.77
C PRO A 47 -52.04 12.15 15.65
N VAL A 48 -52.43 12.45 14.40
CA VAL A 48 -51.47 12.68 13.35
C VAL A 48 -50.62 13.82 13.91
N ARG A 49 -49.56 13.46 14.65
CA ARG A 49 -48.39 14.29 14.77
C ARG A 49 -48.01 14.44 13.32
N LYS A 50 -48.49 15.56 12.75
CA LYS A 50 -47.89 16.28 11.65
C LYS A 50 -46.44 15.85 11.67
N ALA A 51 -46.04 14.96 10.76
CA ALA A 51 -44.68 14.46 10.74
C ALA A 51 -43.83 15.72 10.87
N ALA A 52 -43.05 15.82 11.96
CA ALA A 52 -42.20 16.97 12.16
C ALA A 52 -41.46 17.18 10.84
N PRO A 53 -41.35 18.42 10.32
CA PRO A 53 -40.63 18.65 9.08
C PRO A 53 -39.34 17.86 9.19
N VAL A 54 -39.18 16.84 8.33
CA VAL A 54 -37.96 16.06 8.32
C VAL A 54 -36.93 17.10 7.89
N ASP A 55 -36.10 17.55 8.83
CA ASP A 55 -35.03 18.51 8.53
C ASP A 55 -34.14 17.83 7.49
N TYR A 56 -34.40 18.17 6.23
CA TYR A 56 -33.64 17.71 5.10
C TYR A 56 -32.19 18.11 5.32
N VAL A 57 -31.30 17.27 4.81
CA VAL A 57 -29.85 17.50 4.77
C VAL A 57 -29.57 18.95 4.37
N ARG A 58 -29.17 19.78 5.36
CA ARG A 58 -28.88 21.21 5.15
C ARG A 58 -27.43 21.34 4.70
N VAL A 59 -27.17 22.24 3.75
CA VAL A 59 -25.79 22.55 3.35
C VAL A 59 -25.02 23.13 4.54
N CYS A 60 -23.81 22.64 4.77
CA CYS A 60 -22.87 23.24 5.71
C CYS A 60 -21.80 24.00 4.90
N ASP A 61 -21.92 25.31 4.89
CA ASP A 61 -21.13 26.22 4.04
C ASP A 61 -19.79 26.61 4.65
N TRP A 62 -19.69 26.75 5.97
CA TRP A 62 -18.45 27.19 6.64
C TRP A 62 -17.27 26.23 6.43
N THR A 63 -17.54 24.94 6.22
CA THR A 63 -16.48 23.95 6.00
C THR A 63 -16.02 23.91 4.53
N GLY A 64 -16.92 24.24 3.60
CA GLY A 64 -16.68 24.18 2.17
C GLY A 64 -17.70 23.32 1.42
N THR A 65 -17.49 23.21 0.11
CA THR A 65 -18.44 22.53 -0.80
C THR A 65 -18.56 21.04 -0.51
N GLY A 66 -19.78 20.50 -0.61
CA GLY A 66 -20.06 19.07 -0.44
C GLY A 66 -20.28 18.64 1.00
N TYR A 67 -20.24 19.57 1.97
CA TYR A 67 -20.59 19.29 3.35
C TYR A 67 -22.06 19.55 3.63
N PHE A 68 -22.62 18.74 4.52
CA PHE A 68 -23.97 18.89 5.01
C PHE A 68 -24.05 18.69 6.52
N TYR A 69 -25.02 19.32 7.16
CA TYR A 69 -25.26 19.13 8.59
C TYR A 69 -25.81 17.73 8.87
N ILE A 70 -25.25 17.07 9.89
CA ILE A 70 -25.87 15.89 10.48
C ILE A 70 -27.16 16.34 11.18
N PRO A 71 -28.33 15.76 10.85
CA PRO A 71 -29.61 16.19 11.41
C PRO A 71 -29.61 16.27 12.94
N GLY A 72 -30.11 17.38 13.49
CA GLY A 72 -30.16 17.62 14.93
C GLY A 72 -28.83 18.07 15.57
N THR A 73 -27.80 18.40 14.77
CA THR A 73 -26.49 18.84 15.28
C THR A 73 -25.94 20.04 14.48
N ASP A 74 -24.92 20.70 15.04
CA ASP A 74 -24.09 21.71 14.36
C ASP A 74 -22.82 21.11 13.73
N THR A 75 -22.83 19.79 13.53
CA THR A 75 -21.71 19.03 12.96
C THR A 75 -21.92 18.82 11.46
N CYS A 76 -20.88 19.08 10.69
CA CYS A 76 -20.85 18.92 9.25
C CYS A 76 -20.26 17.58 8.85
N LEU A 77 -20.79 16.94 7.83
CA LEU A 77 -20.34 15.69 7.26
C LEU A 77 -20.18 15.85 5.75
N LYS A 78 -19.08 15.35 5.20
CA LYS A 78 -18.91 15.08 3.78
C LYS A 78 -18.71 13.58 3.60
N ILE A 79 -19.45 13.01 2.66
CA ILE A 79 -19.25 11.65 2.17
C ILE A 79 -18.63 11.79 0.79
N GLY A 80 -17.57 11.05 0.55
CA GLY A 80 -16.98 10.93 -0.78
C GLY A 80 -16.33 9.58 -0.96
N GLY A 81 -15.55 9.43 -2.02
CA GLY A 81 -14.84 8.20 -2.26
C GLY A 81 -14.30 8.12 -3.68
N LEU A 82 -13.78 6.93 -4.00
CA LEU A 82 -13.31 6.63 -5.34
C LEU A 82 -13.64 5.19 -5.74
N VAL A 83 -13.76 5.00 -7.04
CA VAL A 83 -13.69 3.68 -7.67
C VAL A 83 -12.52 3.67 -8.64
N ARG A 84 -11.62 2.71 -8.46
CA ARG A 84 -10.44 2.51 -9.31
C ARG A 84 -10.47 1.11 -9.89
N VAL A 85 -10.14 0.98 -11.16
CA VAL A 85 -9.93 -0.30 -11.83
C VAL A 85 -8.61 -0.26 -12.56
N GLU A 86 -7.83 -1.34 -12.43
CA GLU A 86 -6.54 -1.47 -13.08
C GLU A 86 -6.38 -2.81 -13.78
N GLY A 87 -5.58 -2.79 -14.84
CA GLY A 87 -4.97 -3.98 -15.43
C GLY A 87 -3.48 -3.71 -15.62
N ALA A 88 -2.64 -4.65 -15.20
CA ALA A 88 -1.20 -4.55 -15.32
C ALA A 88 -0.61 -5.79 -16.01
N PHE A 89 0.50 -5.58 -16.70
CA PHE A 89 1.31 -6.61 -17.34
C PHE A 89 2.79 -6.40 -17.06
N ILE A 90 3.52 -7.48 -16.77
CA ILE A 90 4.92 -7.46 -16.40
C ILE A 90 5.75 -8.48 -17.18
N SER A 91 7.04 -8.20 -17.36
CA SER A 91 8.00 -9.21 -17.82
C SER A 91 8.49 -10.08 -16.66
N ALA A 92 7.93 -11.29 -16.46
CA ALA A 92 8.39 -12.17 -15.38
C ALA A 92 9.67 -12.95 -15.71
N GLY A 93 10.71 -12.77 -14.88
CA GLY A 93 11.93 -13.58 -14.84
C GLY A 93 11.86 -14.78 -13.90
N ARG A 94 12.89 -15.65 -13.91
CA ARG A 94 13.03 -16.70 -12.87
C ARG A 94 13.42 -16.05 -11.55
N ILE A 95 12.77 -16.43 -10.46
CA ILE A 95 13.04 -15.93 -9.11
C ILE A 95 13.83 -16.97 -8.32
N PHE A 96 14.79 -16.52 -7.51
CA PHE A 96 15.39 -17.34 -6.45
C PHE A 96 15.41 -16.58 -5.13
N ARG A 97 14.82 -17.21 -4.10
CA ARG A 97 14.72 -16.68 -2.75
C ARG A 97 15.76 -17.32 -1.84
N PRO A 98 16.79 -16.58 -1.38
CA PRO A 98 17.88 -17.16 -0.61
C PRO A 98 17.46 -17.62 0.80
N ASP A 99 16.47 -16.97 1.41
CA ASP A 99 15.96 -17.28 2.75
C ASP A 99 15.30 -18.66 2.85
N THR A 100 14.66 -19.10 1.76
CA THR A 100 13.90 -20.36 1.66
C THR A 100 14.55 -21.38 0.73
N GLY A 101 15.52 -20.97 -0.08
CA GLY A 101 16.09 -21.77 -1.16
C GLY A 101 15.11 -22.02 -2.32
N LEU A 102 13.99 -21.31 -2.37
CA LEU A 102 12.93 -21.53 -3.35
C LEU A 102 13.31 -20.95 -4.72
N ILE A 103 13.23 -21.77 -5.77
CA ILE A 103 13.30 -21.33 -7.17
C ILE A 103 11.89 -21.32 -7.77
N VAL A 104 11.47 -20.18 -8.30
CA VAL A 104 10.21 -20.07 -9.05
C VAL A 104 10.50 -19.79 -10.51
N VAL A 105 10.05 -20.71 -11.37
CA VAL A 105 10.18 -20.58 -12.82
C VAL A 105 9.20 -19.52 -13.32
N GLY A 106 9.60 -18.65 -14.25
CA GLY A 106 8.75 -17.57 -14.76
C GLY A 106 7.39 -18.01 -15.31
N ARG A 107 7.27 -19.22 -15.89
CA ARG A 107 5.99 -19.76 -16.37
C ARG A 107 4.99 -20.10 -15.25
N ASN A 108 5.45 -20.25 -14.01
CA ASN A 108 4.58 -20.45 -12.86
C ASN A 108 4.08 -19.12 -12.27
N GLN A 109 4.40 -17.99 -12.91
CA GLN A 109 4.04 -16.65 -12.46
C GLN A 109 2.96 -16.04 -13.35
N ASP A 110 2.00 -15.34 -12.73
CA ASP A 110 1.03 -14.53 -13.46
C ASP A 110 1.72 -13.24 -13.91
N GLN A 111 1.94 -13.11 -15.22
CA GLN A 111 2.52 -11.91 -15.84
C GLN A 111 1.48 -10.80 -16.04
N SER A 112 0.21 -11.06 -15.79
CA SER A 112 -0.86 -10.07 -15.89
C SER A 112 -1.80 -10.20 -14.71
N GLY A 113 -2.43 -9.10 -14.32
CA GLY A 113 -3.44 -9.10 -13.28
C GLY A 113 -4.43 -7.97 -13.45
N PHE A 114 -5.54 -8.11 -12.73
CA PHE A 114 -6.58 -7.10 -12.65
C PHE A 114 -6.89 -6.78 -11.20
N PHE A 115 -7.24 -5.53 -10.97
CA PHE A 115 -7.53 -5.01 -9.67
C PHE A 115 -8.71 -4.04 -9.72
N ALA A 116 -9.55 -4.08 -8.69
CA ALA A 116 -10.60 -3.09 -8.47
C ALA A 116 -10.60 -2.64 -7.02
N ARG A 117 -10.73 -1.33 -6.79
CA ARG A 117 -10.83 -0.69 -5.48
C ARG A 117 -12.09 0.13 -5.39
N GLY A 118 -12.79 -0.04 -4.29
CA GLY A 118 -13.79 0.90 -3.80
C GLY A 118 -13.30 1.51 -2.49
N GLN A 119 -13.26 2.84 -2.42
CA GLN A 119 -12.98 3.55 -1.17
C GLN A 119 -14.17 4.42 -0.80
N LEU A 120 -14.55 4.40 0.47
CA LEU A 120 -15.54 5.30 1.04
C LEU A 120 -14.87 6.18 2.09
N THR A 121 -15.04 7.49 1.96
CA THR A 121 -14.51 8.47 2.89
C THR A 121 -15.64 9.20 3.61
N THR A 122 -15.41 9.50 4.89
CA THR A 122 -16.24 10.41 5.68
C THR A 122 -15.36 11.44 6.36
N ASP A 123 -15.68 12.72 6.17
CA ASP A 123 -15.00 13.85 6.84
C ASP A 123 -16.06 14.59 7.66
N VAL A 124 -15.90 14.55 8.98
CA VAL A 124 -16.82 15.12 9.96
C VAL A 124 -16.13 16.28 10.65
N ARG A 125 -16.79 17.44 10.72
CA ARG A 125 -16.24 18.64 11.35
C ARG A 125 -17.24 19.34 12.25
N THR A 126 -16.77 19.77 13.41
CA THR A 126 -17.56 20.53 14.38
C THR A 126 -16.79 21.77 14.81
N GLN A 127 -17.43 22.93 14.80
CA GLN A 127 -16.84 24.13 15.38
C GLN A 127 -16.87 24.06 16.89
N THR A 128 -15.76 24.40 17.54
CA THR A 128 -15.63 24.44 18.99
C THR A 128 -14.99 25.74 19.44
N ALA A 129 -14.99 26.00 20.75
CA ALA A 129 -14.29 27.16 21.32
C ALA A 129 -12.77 27.16 21.07
N TYR A 130 -12.18 26.02 20.70
CA TYR A 130 -10.74 25.83 20.49
C TYR A 130 -10.38 25.65 19.01
N GLY A 131 -11.31 25.95 18.10
CA GLY A 131 -11.18 25.74 16.67
C GLY A 131 -11.94 24.51 16.18
N THR A 132 -11.69 24.12 14.94
CA THR A 132 -12.39 23.00 14.30
C THR A 132 -11.90 21.65 14.84
N LEU A 133 -12.83 20.86 15.38
CA LEU A 133 -12.64 19.43 15.60
C LEU A 133 -12.96 18.70 14.30
N ARG A 134 -12.03 17.89 13.80
CA ARG A 134 -12.20 17.08 12.59
C ARG A 134 -12.00 15.60 12.90
N SER A 135 -12.86 14.76 12.36
CA SER A 135 -12.69 13.31 12.33
C SER A 135 -12.78 12.85 10.88
N PHE A 136 -11.83 12.03 10.43
CA PHE A 136 -11.78 11.53 9.07
C PHE A 136 -11.63 10.02 9.07
N ILE A 137 -12.36 9.34 8.17
CA ILE A 137 -12.26 7.90 7.95
C ILE A 137 -12.20 7.65 6.45
N ALA A 138 -11.27 6.80 6.01
CA ALA A 138 -11.25 6.18 4.70
C ALA A 138 -11.25 4.65 4.88
N ILE A 139 -12.33 4.00 4.46
CA ILE A 139 -12.43 2.55 4.42
C ILE A 139 -12.25 2.12 2.98
N GLN A 140 -11.41 1.12 2.78
CA GLN A 140 -11.07 0.63 1.46
C GLN A 140 -11.38 -0.85 1.31
N ALA A 141 -11.94 -1.22 0.17
CA ALA A 141 -12.17 -2.59 -0.24
C ALA A 141 -11.51 -2.83 -1.60
N ASP A 142 -10.59 -3.78 -1.62
CA ASP A 142 -9.76 -4.14 -2.75
C ASP A 142 -10.08 -5.56 -3.23
N ARG A 143 -10.19 -5.73 -4.54
CA ARG A 143 -10.29 -7.04 -5.22
C ARG A 143 -9.08 -7.23 -6.11
N TYR A 144 -8.23 -8.20 -5.79
CA TYR A 144 -7.02 -8.55 -6.53
C TYR A 144 -7.18 -9.85 -7.31
N GLN A 145 -6.66 -9.92 -8.53
CA GLN A 145 -6.58 -11.14 -9.35
C GLN A 145 -5.25 -11.20 -10.12
N GLY A 146 -4.75 -12.41 -10.38
CA GLY A 146 -3.51 -12.64 -11.14
C GLY A 146 -2.31 -11.97 -10.46
N LEU A 147 -1.57 -11.15 -11.21
CA LEU A 147 -0.41 -10.40 -10.72
C LEU A 147 -0.63 -9.69 -9.38
N TYR A 148 -1.79 -9.03 -9.19
CA TYR A 148 -2.09 -8.28 -7.97
C TYR A 148 -2.29 -9.17 -6.72
N GLN A 149 -2.56 -10.47 -6.89
CA GLN A 149 -2.81 -11.42 -5.80
C GLN A 149 -1.53 -12.14 -5.32
N GLY A 150 -0.38 -11.45 -5.34
CA GLY A 150 0.91 -12.03 -4.92
C GLY A 150 1.76 -12.61 -6.05
N GLY A 151 1.44 -12.29 -7.31
CA GLY A 151 2.38 -12.32 -8.44
C GLY A 151 3.28 -13.54 -8.59
N GLY A 152 2.75 -14.77 -8.48
CA GLY A 152 3.40 -15.91 -9.15
C GLY A 152 4.20 -16.94 -8.35
N LEU A 153 4.14 -17.00 -7.02
CA LEU A 153 4.48 -18.27 -6.35
C LEU A 153 3.40 -19.34 -6.57
N ALA A 154 2.20 -18.90 -6.93
CA ALA A 154 1.01 -19.71 -7.14
C ALA A 154 0.26 -19.24 -8.40
N GLY A 155 0.97 -19.11 -9.54
CA GLY A 155 0.36 -18.67 -10.80
C GLY A 155 -0.88 -19.51 -11.17
N GLY A 156 -1.92 -18.83 -11.64
CA GLY A 156 -3.21 -19.45 -11.94
C GLY A 156 -4.00 -19.95 -10.72
N ALA A 157 -3.60 -19.57 -9.49
CA ALA A 157 -4.40 -19.88 -8.30
C ALA A 157 -5.75 -19.18 -8.37
N ASN A 158 -6.82 -19.96 -8.18
CA ASN A 158 -8.16 -19.41 -8.14
C ASN A 158 -8.43 -18.82 -6.76
N SER A 159 -8.70 -17.51 -6.69
CA SER A 159 -9.25 -16.86 -5.51
C SER A 159 -10.77 -16.86 -5.53
N PHE A 160 -11.38 -18.03 -5.32
CA PHE A 160 -12.79 -18.11 -4.98
C PHE A 160 -13.05 -17.41 -3.62
N ALA A 161 -14.30 -16.96 -3.43
CA ALA A 161 -14.78 -16.09 -2.34
C ALA A 161 -13.91 -16.07 -1.06
N ASN A 162 -13.31 -14.91 -0.77
CA ASN A 162 -12.53 -14.58 0.43
C ASN A 162 -11.22 -15.35 0.67
N GLN A 163 -10.71 -16.14 -0.28
CA GLN A 163 -9.35 -16.68 -0.20
C GLN A 163 -8.36 -15.77 -0.93
N GLY A 164 -7.83 -14.76 -0.22
CA GLY A 164 -6.68 -13.95 -0.64
C GLY A 164 -6.92 -12.91 -1.74
N GLY A 165 -8.12 -12.85 -2.32
CA GLY A 165 -8.46 -11.89 -3.39
C GLY A 165 -9.28 -10.68 -2.94
N ASN A 166 -9.92 -10.72 -1.76
CA ASN A 166 -10.66 -9.58 -1.20
C ASN A 166 -9.94 -9.07 0.05
N LEU A 167 -9.63 -7.78 0.11
CA LEU A 167 -9.05 -7.16 1.29
C LEU A 167 -9.87 -5.92 1.66
N THR A 168 -10.32 -5.83 2.91
CA THR A 168 -11.00 -4.64 3.42
C THR A 168 -10.31 -4.19 4.69
N TYR A 169 -9.95 -2.91 4.74
CA TYR A 169 -9.14 -2.35 5.82
C TYR A 169 -9.41 -0.86 6.00
N LEU A 170 -8.96 -0.34 7.14
CA LEU A 170 -8.94 1.08 7.44
C LEU A 170 -7.68 1.68 6.79
N ASP A 171 -7.88 2.48 5.74
CA ASP A 171 -6.77 3.14 5.04
C ASP A 171 -6.27 4.34 5.87
N LYS A 172 -7.20 5.22 6.24
CA LYS A 172 -6.95 6.36 7.15
C LYS A 172 -8.09 6.45 8.17
N GLY A 173 -7.77 6.87 9.39
CA GLY A 173 -8.76 7.01 10.46
C GLY A 173 -8.21 7.85 11.61
N PHE A 174 -8.60 9.12 11.69
CA PHE A 174 -7.95 10.03 12.63
C PHE A 174 -8.86 11.14 13.16
N ILE A 175 -8.43 11.74 14.25
CA ILE A 175 -9.00 12.93 14.89
C ILE A 175 -7.96 14.05 14.85
N GLN A 176 -8.41 15.25 14.50
CA GLN A 176 -7.62 16.48 14.49
C GLN A 176 -8.28 17.57 15.33
N PHE A 177 -7.51 18.16 16.24
CA PHE A 177 -8.01 19.19 17.14
C PHE A 177 -6.87 20.05 17.71
N ALA A 178 -6.95 21.38 17.55
CA ALA A 178 -6.00 22.32 18.15
C ALA A 178 -4.51 21.97 17.94
N GLY A 179 -4.15 21.51 16.73
CA GLY A 179 -2.79 21.08 16.38
C GLY A 179 -2.48 19.62 16.69
N ILE A 180 -3.28 18.94 17.49
CA ILE A 180 -3.16 17.50 17.75
C ILE A 180 -3.71 16.72 16.55
N THR A 181 -3.00 15.67 16.15
CA THR A 181 -3.49 14.61 15.25
C THR A 181 -3.32 13.27 15.96
N ALA A 182 -4.37 12.47 16.01
CA ALA A 182 -4.34 11.14 16.63
C ALA A 182 -5.08 10.12 15.76
N GLY A 183 -4.46 8.97 15.48
CA GLY A 183 -5.04 7.88 14.69
C GLY A 183 -4.15 7.47 13.51
N ARG A 184 -4.72 6.79 12.52
CA ARG A 184 -4.01 6.29 11.34
C ARG A 184 -3.94 7.35 10.25
N VAL A 185 -2.74 7.86 9.97
CA VAL A 185 -2.44 8.90 8.95
C VAL A 185 -1.22 8.51 8.14
N GLN A 186 -0.92 9.24 7.06
CA GLN A 186 0.42 9.14 6.45
C GLN A 186 1.46 9.62 7.46
N SER A 187 2.57 8.91 7.59
CA SER A 187 3.67 9.28 8.50
C SER A 187 4.13 10.70 8.24
N PHE A 188 4.44 11.45 9.31
CA PHE A 188 4.96 12.82 9.15
C PHE A 188 6.37 12.85 8.58
N PHE A 189 7.02 11.70 8.48
CA PHE A 189 8.29 11.56 7.78
C PHE A 189 8.12 11.77 6.27
N ASP A 190 7.01 11.31 5.70
CA ASP A 190 6.78 11.21 4.26
C ASP A 190 6.50 12.58 3.64
N PHE A 191 6.95 12.81 2.40
CA PHE A 191 6.74 14.09 1.69
C PHE A 191 6.08 13.91 0.31
N TYR A 192 6.73 13.21 -0.61
CA TYR A 192 6.19 12.91 -1.94
C TYR A 192 5.16 11.77 -1.89
N ALA A 193 5.49 10.67 -1.18
CA ALA A 193 4.57 9.57 -0.89
C ALA A 193 3.76 9.08 -2.11
N ASP A 194 4.46 8.75 -3.20
CA ASP A 194 3.87 8.27 -4.45
C ASP A 194 2.68 9.12 -4.98
N ASN A 195 2.75 10.44 -4.81
CA ASN A 195 1.61 11.35 -5.07
C ASN A 195 1.08 11.32 -6.52
N TYR A 196 1.86 10.84 -7.49
CA TYR A 196 1.43 10.75 -8.90
C TYR A 196 1.52 9.34 -9.49
N ASN A 197 2.66 8.70 -9.31
CA ASN A 197 2.95 7.41 -9.89
C ASN A 197 1.95 6.34 -9.43
N TYR A 198 1.61 5.42 -10.32
CA TYR A 198 0.71 4.31 -10.04
C TYR A 198 1.57 3.20 -9.45
N GLU A 199 2.72 2.96 -10.07
CA GLU A 199 3.77 2.08 -9.59
C GLU A 199 4.74 2.81 -8.67
N GLY A 200 4.94 2.29 -7.45
CA GLY A 200 5.76 2.93 -6.43
C GLY A 200 7.25 2.98 -6.80
N ILE A 201 7.89 4.10 -6.46
CA ILE A 201 9.33 4.32 -6.64
C ILE A 201 10.05 4.30 -5.30
N ALA A 202 11.39 4.32 -5.29
CA ALA A 202 12.14 4.33 -4.03
C ALA A 202 11.89 5.66 -3.30
N ASN A 203 10.99 5.61 -2.32
CA ASN A 203 10.63 6.68 -1.40
C ASN A 203 9.89 6.09 -0.18
N SER A 204 9.58 6.94 0.78
CA SER A 204 8.74 6.57 1.91
C SER A 204 7.28 7.01 1.69
N ASP A 205 6.38 6.03 1.70
CA ASP A 205 4.91 6.18 1.74
C ASP A 205 4.31 5.10 2.66
N LEU A 206 4.11 5.42 3.94
CA LEU A 206 3.39 4.51 4.86
C LEU A 206 2.34 5.24 5.68
N SER A 207 1.20 4.58 5.82
CA SER A 207 0.18 4.97 6.79
C SER A 207 0.47 4.31 8.12
N ASN A 208 0.57 5.12 9.16
CA ASN A 208 0.94 4.70 10.50
C ASN A 208 -0.05 5.22 11.56
N GLU A 209 -0.12 4.52 12.68
CA GLU A 209 -0.81 4.95 13.89
C GLU A 209 0.04 6.00 14.61
N VAL A 210 -0.51 7.20 14.81
CA VAL A 210 0.25 8.34 15.34
C VAL A 210 -0.45 9.04 16.50
N PHE A 211 0.37 9.65 17.35
CA PHE A 211 0.03 10.82 18.15
C PHE A 211 0.99 11.94 17.81
N ALA A 212 0.46 13.04 17.28
CA ALA A 212 1.27 14.15 16.79
C ALA A 212 0.77 15.49 17.29
N TYR A 213 1.69 16.45 17.44
CA TYR A 213 1.37 17.85 17.61
C TYR A 213 2.04 18.66 16.50
N THR A 214 1.25 19.46 15.80
CA THR A 214 1.70 20.37 14.75
C THR A 214 1.52 21.82 15.20
N TYR A 215 2.64 22.53 15.29
CA TYR A 215 2.66 23.99 15.41
C TYR A 215 2.61 24.61 14.01
N ASN A 216 1.65 25.52 13.80
CA ASN A 216 1.55 26.31 12.57
C ASN A 216 2.05 27.73 12.85
N GLY A 217 3.17 28.09 12.23
CA GLY A 217 3.77 29.41 12.32
C GLY A 217 3.29 30.36 11.21
N ASN A 218 3.90 31.54 11.18
CA ASN A 218 3.64 32.53 10.13
C ASN A 218 4.40 32.17 8.83
N GLY A 219 3.95 32.71 7.70
CA GLY A 219 4.66 32.58 6.43
C GLY A 219 4.65 31.17 5.83
N GLY A 220 3.69 30.34 6.22
CA GLY A 220 3.52 28.97 5.74
C GLY A 220 4.45 27.94 6.40
N PHE A 221 5.17 28.32 7.45
CA PHE A 221 5.99 27.40 8.23
C PHE A 221 5.15 26.54 9.18
N SER A 222 5.45 25.25 9.26
CA SER A 222 4.93 24.35 10.28
C SER A 222 6.02 23.44 10.84
N ALA A 223 5.85 23.03 12.10
CA ALA A 223 6.69 22.05 12.75
C ALA A 223 5.84 20.99 13.43
N THR A 224 6.14 19.72 13.17
CA THR A 224 5.43 18.59 13.76
C THR A 224 6.40 17.71 14.53
N PHE A 225 5.94 17.24 15.68
CA PHE A 225 6.53 16.12 16.40
C PHE A 225 5.47 15.04 16.54
N SER A 226 5.81 13.81 16.19
CA SER A 226 4.94 12.64 16.28
C SER A 226 5.63 11.47 16.97
N VAL A 227 4.79 10.69 17.65
CA VAL A 227 5.09 9.35 18.13
C VAL A 227 4.28 8.41 17.25
N GLU A 228 4.95 7.50 16.57
CA GLU A 228 4.36 6.61 15.57
C GLU A 228 4.61 5.14 15.91
N ASP A 229 3.68 4.24 15.58
CA ASP A 229 3.84 2.81 15.85
C ASP A 229 5.04 2.25 15.06
N HIS A 230 5.97 1.59 15.77
CA HIS A 230 7.20 1.13 15.13
C HIS A 230 6.99 -0.12 14.27
N ASN A 231 5.93 -0.91 14.52
CA ASN A 231 5.73 -2.20 13.86
C ASN A 231 5.45 -2.05 12.37
N VAL A 232 4.84 -0.91 11.98
CA VAL A 232 4.61 -0.57 10.57
C VAL A 232 5.91 -0.30 9.82
N ARG A 233 7.00 0.03 10.53
CA ARG A 233 8.31 0.41 9.98
C ARG A 233 9.41 -0.65 10.17
N ASN A 234 9.09 -1.81 10.76
CA ASN A 234 10.02 -2.93 10.90
C ASN A 234 10.14 -3.73 9.59
N ASP A 235 11.32 -3.80 8.97
CA ASP A 235 11.63 -4.64 7.80
C ASP A 235 12.22 -6.02 8.18
N GLY A 236 12.25 -6.35 9.47
CA GLY A 236 12.72 -7.64 9.98
C GLY A 236 14.22 -7.71 10.26
N ILE A 237 14.65 -8.84 10.83
CA ILE A 237 16.04 -9.12 11.22
C ILE A 237 16.55 -10.33 10.44
N GLY A 238 17.61 -10.16 9.67
CA GLY A 238 18.32 -11.28 9.04
C GLY A 238 19.24 -11.98 10.04
N SER A 239 19.68 -13.20 9.73
CA SER A 239 20.60 -13.95 10.60
C SER A 239 21.58 -14.77 9.78
N ILE A 240 22.84 -14.80 10.21
CA ILE A 240 23.81 -15.75 9.68
C ILE A 240 23.49 -17.15 10.20
N SER A 241 23.20 -18.08 9.30
CA SER A 241 22.68 -19.42 9.63
C SER A 241 23.75 -20.50 9.75
N GLY A 242 24.98 -20.22 9.30
CA GLY A 242 26.05 -21.22 9.26
C GLY A 242 27.47 -20.64 9.29
N GLY A 243 28.45 -21.55 9.35
CA GLY A 243 29.86 -21.19 9.42
C GLY A 243 30.29 -20.59 10.76
N ARG A 244 31.45 -19.93 10.76
CA ARG A 244 32.11 -19.37 11.97
C ARG A 244 31.26 -18.32 12.70
N PHE A 245 30.36 -17.65 11.99
CA PHE A 245 29.55 -16.54 12.49
C PHE A 245 28.07 -16.91 12.62
N ALA A 246 27.74 -18.21 12.64
CA ALA A 246 26.36 -18.66 12.80
C ALA A 246 25.75 -18.14 14.11
N VAL A 247 24.51 -17.66 14.04
CA VAL A 247 23.69 -17.38 15.21
C VAL A 247 23.03 -18.70 15.63
N ALA A 248 23.09 -19.04 16.93
CA ALA A 248 22.60 -20.31 17.45
C ALA A 248 21.08 -20.51 17.24
N SER A 249 20.33 -19.42 17.12
CA SER A 249 18.92 -19.38 16.76
C SER A 249 18.66 -18.09 15.99
N ALA A 250 17.82 -18.12 14.97
CA ALA A 250 17.52 -16.94 14.18
C ALA A 250 17.01 -15.80 15.10
N ALA A 251 17.61 -14.62 14.95
CA ALA A 251 17.15 -13.42 15.61
C ALA A 251 15.95 -12.85 14.87
N GLN A 252 15.04 -12.26 15.63
CA GLN A 252 13.86 -11.56 15.14
C GLN A 252 13.64 -10.31 15.99
N TYR A 253 12.77 -9.40 15.54
CA TYR A 253 12.32 -8.30 16.37
C TYR A 253 11.70 -8.82 17.68
N GLY A 254 12.04 -8.16 18.78
CA GLY A 254 11.36 -8.33 20.05
C GLY A 254 9.98 -7.68 20.04
N GLY A 255 9.27 -7.74 21.17
CA GLY A 255 8.06 -6.93 21.33
C GLY A 255 8.42 -5.43 21.42
N GLU A 256 7.54 -4.57 20.92
CA GLU A 256 7.72 -3.11 20.96
C GLU A 256 8.02 -2.61 22.38
N THR A 257 9.08 -1.80 22.51
CA THR A 257 9.38 -1.11 23.78
C THR A 257 9.45 0.41 23.66
N VAL A 258 9.75 0.92 22.47
CA VAL A 258 9.81 2.35 22.18
C VAL A 258 9.14 2.58 20.83
N PRO A 259 8.15 3.48 20.73
CA PRO A 259 7.57 3.88 19.45
C PRO A 259 8.59 4.71 18.65
N ASP A 260 8.37 4.80 17.34
CA ASP A 260 9.21 5.65 16.50
C ASP A 260 8.92 7.12 16.79
N LEU A 261 9.97 7.92 16.86
CA LEU A 261 9.86 9.36 17.09
C LEU A 261 10.16 10.08 15.79
N VAL A 262 9.21 10.88 15.30
CA VAL A 262 9.34 11.57 14.03
C VAL A 262 9.22 13.08 14.23
N GLY A 263 10.15 13.81 13.63
CA GLY A 263 10.14 15.27 13.59
C GLY A 263 10.05 15.76 12.15
N GLN A 264 9.27 16.80 11.91
CA GLN A 264 9.09 17.40 10.59
C GLN A 264 9.09 18.92 10.68
N LEU A 265 9.83 19.56 9.77
CA LEU A 265 9.78 20.98 9.49
C LEU A 265 9.31 21.15 8.05
N ARG A 266 8.32 22.01 7.83
CA ARG A 266 7.74 22.24 6.51
C ARG A 266 7.49 23.72 6.26
N VAL A 267 7.61 24.11 5.00
CA VAL A 267 7.22 25.43 4.52
C VAL A 267 6.36 25.29 3.26
N ASP A 268 5.18 25.88 3.28
CA ASP A 268 4.28 25.97 2.13
C ASP A 268 4.13 27.44 1.69
N GLN A 269 4.50 27.75 0.46
CA GLN A 269 4.47 29.11 -0.09
C GLN A 269 3.90 29.13 -1.51
N ALA A 270 3.77 30.33 -2.07
CA ALA A 270 3.26 30.52 -3.42
C ALA A 270 4.07 29.76 -4.48
N TRP A 271 5.40 29.66 -4.30
CA TRP A 271 6.31 28.95 -5.21
C TRP A 271 6.20 27.42 -5.11
N GLY A 272 5.63 26.87 -4.04
CA GLY A 272 5.66 25.43 -3.79
C GLY A 272 5.79 25.09 -2.31
N ALA A 273 6.45 23.98 -2.00
CA ALA A 273 6.67 23.52 -0.64
C ALA A 273 8.06 22.91 -0.46
N ALA A 274 8.59 22.94 0.76
CA ALA A 274 9.77 22.15 1.15
C ALA A 274 9.55 21.49 2.51
N GLN A 275 10.15 20.33 2.70
CA GLN A 275 10.08 19.55 3.93
C GLN A 275 11.45 19.00 4.30
N LEU A 276 11.75 19.01 5.60
CA LEU A 276 12.83 18.28 6.23
C LEU A 276 12.22 17.43 7.35
N SER A 277 12.49 16.13 7.35
CA SER A 277 12.00 15.20 8.37
C SER A 277 13.11 14.28 8.87
N ALA A 278 12.95 13.78 10.09
CA ALA A 278 13.83 12.81 10.70
C ALA A 278 13.03 11.83 11.56
N ALA A 279 13.49 10.59 11.62
CA ALA A 279 12.91 9.53 12.43
C ALA A 279 13.99 8.85 13.29
N TYR A 280 13.63 8.53 14.52
CA TYR A 280 14.33 7.56 15.36
C TYR A 280 13.57 6.23 15.30
N HIS A 281 14.30 5.13 15.19
CA HIS A 281 13.76 3.78 15.10
C HIS A 281 14.50 2.84 16.06
N GLN A 282 13.80 1.99 16.80
CA GLN A 282 14.44 1.04 17.71
C GLN A 282 14.58 -0.35 17.09
N ILE A 283 15.79 -0.90 17.09
CA ILE A 283 16.07 -2.29 16.71
C ILE A 283 16.28 -3.12 17.98
N ASN A 284 15.21 -3.66 18.55
CA ASN A 284 15.29 -4.58 19.68
C ASN A 284 15.07 -6.02 19.21
N THR A 285 15.93 -6.94 19.62
CA THR A 285 15.92 -8.31 19.07
C THR A 285 15.88 -9.39 20.14
N VAL A 286 15.33 -10.54 19.77
CA VAL A 286 15.30 -11.74 20.60
C VAL A 286 15.65 -12.96 19.75
N ALA A 287 16.41 -13.88 20.32
CA ALA A 287 16.80 -15.15 19.71
C ALA A 287 16.83 -16.26 20.75
N GLY A 288 16.46 -17.49 20.34
CA GLY A 288 16.51 -18.68 21.18
C GLY A 288 15.15 -19.14 21.70
N ALA A 289 15.11 -20.34 22.26
CA ALA A 289 13.90 -20.94 22.83
C ALA A 289 13.69 -20.53 24.30
N PHE A 290 12.44 -20.55 24.76
CA PHE A 290 12.14 -20.52 26.19
C PHE A 290 12.64 -21.82 26.84
N ALA A 291 13.77 -21.80 27.53
CA ALA A 291 14.32 -22.99 28.18
C ALA A 291 14.17 -22.91 29.71
N GLY A 292 13.42 -23.86 30.29
CA GLY A 292 13.22 -23.98 31.73
C GLY A 292 14.51 -24.15 32.52
N THR A 293 14.68 -23.30 33.54
CA THR A 293 15.58 -23.30 34.72
C THR A 293 17.04 -23.79 34.67
N ASN A 294 17.56 -24.33 33.57
CA ASN A 294 18.93 -24.88 33.49
C ASN A 294 19.83 -24.19 32.45
N GLY A 295 19.57 -22.91 32.16
CA GLY A 295 20.58 -21.98 31.63
C GLY A 295 20.88 -22.07 30.13
N GLN A 296 19.94 -21.59 29.30
CA GLN A 296 20.20 -20.64 28.21
C GLN A 296 18.91 -19.82 28.06
N GLY A 297 18.89 -18.59 28.58
CA GLY A 297 17.78 -17.65 28.37
C GLY A 297 17.76 -17.15 26.93
N PHE A 298 16.72 -16.39 26.56
CA PHE A 298 16.72 -15.68 25.28
C PHE A 298 17.97 -14.79 25.16
N ALA A 299 18.67 -14.89 24.04
CA ALA A 299 19.71 -13.94 23.67
C ALA A 299 19.03 -12.70 23.06
N LYS A 300 19.40 -11.51 23.53
CA LYS A 300 18.85 -10.26 23.03
C LYS A 300 19.94 -9.27 22.69
N LYS A 301 19.65 -8.41 21.71
CA LYS A 301 20.49 -7.27 21.37
C LYS A 301 19.61 -6.11 20.96
N ASP A 302 19.87 -4.96 21.54
CA ASP A 302 19.20 -3.71 21.21
C ASP A 302 20.23 -2.79 20.51
N ASP A 303 19.79 -2.09 19.48
CA ASP A 303 20.52 -1.05 18.74
C ASP A 303 19.51 0.00 18.26
N ASP A 304 20.01 1.15 17.85
CA ASP A 304 19.20 2.32 17.48
C ASP A 304 19.41 2.65 16.00
N GLY A 305 18.32 2.76 15.27
CA GLY A 305 18.26 3.21 13.88
C GLY A 305 17.78 4.65 13.77
N PHE A 306 18.05 5.27 12.62
CA PHE A 306 17.52 6.58 12.29
C PHE A 306 17.35 6.76 10.79
N ALA A 307 16.51 7.72 10.41
CA ALA A 307 16.39 8.19 9.03
C ALA A 307 16.24 9.71 8.97
N VAL A 308 16.66 10.30 7.86
CA VAL A 308 16.47 11.72 7.54
C VAL A 308 16.03 11.86 6.09
N GLN A 309 15.12 12.79 5.81
CA GLN A 309 14.60 13.04 4.47
C GLN A 309 14.44 14.54 4.23
N GLY A 310 14.79 14.96 3.02
CA GLY A 310 14.58 16.33 2.55
C GLY A 310 13.96 16.34 1.16
N GLY A 311 13.05 17.26 0.91
CA GLY A 311 12.43 17.39 -0.41
C GLY A 311 11.83 18.75 -0.68
N ILE A 312 11.64 19.03 -1.97
CA ILE A 312 11.02 20.25 -2.48
C ILE A 312 10.00 19.87 -3.54
N ARG A 313 8.84 20.53 -3.49
CA ARG A 313 7.86 20.61 -4.57
C ARG A 313 7.92 22.02 -5.13
N LEU A 314 8.30 22.19 -6.38
CA LEU A 314 8.33 23.48 -7.09
C LEU A 314 7.15 23.55 -8.04
N LYS A 315 6.32 24.58 -7.92
CA LYS A 315 5.32 24.88 -8.95
C LYS A 315 6.04 25.49 -10.15
N LEU A 316 5.70 25.03 -11.35
CA LEU A 316 6.33 25.43 -12.60
C LEU A 316 5.33 26.12 -13.55
N PRO A 317 4.62 27.18 -13.13
CA PRO A 317 3.58 27.82 -13.95
C PRO A 317 4.13 28.47 -15.23
N MET A 318 5.45 28.59 -15.36
CA MET A 318 6.11 29.06 -16.58
C MET A 318 6.16 28.01 -17.69
N LEU A 319 5.96 26.72 -17.37
CA LEU A 319 5.88 25.63 -18.34
C LEU A 319 4.43 25.47 -18.81
N ALA A 320 3.54 25.09 -17.89
CA ALA A 320 2.09 25.16 -18.05
C ALA A 320 1.38 25.36 -16.71
N ALA A 321 0.13 25.79 -16.77
CA ALA A 321 -0.68 25.98 -15.57
C ALA A 321 -1.00 24.62 -14.94
N GLY A 322 -0.63 24.44 -13.67
CA GLY A 322 -0.81 23.17 -12.94
C GLY A 322 0.47 22.35 -12.79
N ASP A 323 1.51 22.67 -13.58
CA ASP A 323 2.77 21.95 -13.55
C ASP A 323 3.50 22.10 -12.21
N ASP A 324 4.11 21.00 -11.77
CA ASP A 324 5.05 21.00 -10.67
C ASP A 324 6.12 19.91 -10.81
N LEU A 325 7.21 20.12 -10.07
CA LEU A 325 8.34 19.21 -9.96
C LEU A 325 8.55 18.87 -8.49
N TRP A 326 8.63 17.58 -8.20
CA TRP A 326 9.04 17.04 -6.93
C TRP A 326 10.47 16.52 -7.03
N VAL A 327 11.27 16.81 -6.01
CA VAL A 327 12.59 16.22 -5.79
C VAL A 327 12.70 15.90 -4.31
N GLN A 328 13.15 14.69 -3.99
CA GLN A 328 13.31 14.23 -2.62
C GLN A 328 14.51 13.31 -2.51
N GLY A 329 15.16 13.28 -1.34
CA GLY A 329 16.07 12.22 -0.97
C GLY A 329 15.94 11.86 0.51
N ALA A 330 16.20 10.60 0.81
CA ALA A 330 16.21 10.05 2.16
C ALA A 330 17.51 9.28 2.41
N TYR A 331 17.98 9.28 3.65
CA TYR A 331 19.08 8.45 4.12
C TYR A 331 18.64 7.73 5.39
N GLN A 332 19.02 6.47 5.53
CA GLN A 332 18.72 5.68 6.73
C GLN A 332 19.94 4.89 7.21
N ASN A 333 19.95 4.60 8.51
CA ASN A 333 20.81 3.59 9.11
C ASN A 333 19.97 2.73 10.07
N GLY A 334 19.72 1.48 9.70
CA GLY A 334 18.93 0.54 10.48
C GLY A 334 17.44 0.89 10.57
N ALA A 335 16.90 1.53 9.53
CA ALA A 335 15.49 1.92 9.46
C ALA A 335 15.04 1.94 7.98
N TYR A 336 15.14 0.77 7.32
CA TYR A 336 15.07 0.63 5.86
C TYR A 336 13.75 1.17 5.27
N LEU A 337 12.61 0.92 5.93
CA LEU A 337 11.30 1.35 5.43
C LEU A 337 11.10 2.87 5.42
N TYR A 338 12.02 3.66 5.99
CA TYR A 338 12.06 5.11 5.81
C TYR A 338 12.81 5.55 4.54
N GLN A 339 13.53 4.66 3.87
CA GLN A 339 14.16 4.91 2.56
C GLN A 339 13.28 4.45 1.41
N ASP A 340 12.74 3.22 1.50
CA ASP A 340 11.79 2.62 0.55
C ASP A 340 10.69 1.85 1.32
N SER A 341 9.47 2.38 1.32
CA SER A 341 8.32 1.81 2.04
C SER A 341 7.76 0.53 1.42
N VAL A 342 8.15 0.21 0.19
CA VAL A 342 7.60 -0.94 -0.54
C VAL A 342 8.17 -2.27 -0.02
N GLY A 343 9.26 -2.21 0.77
CA GLY A 343 9.92 -3.35 1.43
C GLY A 343 10.56 -4.29 0.41
N TYR A 344 11.83 -4.66 0.63
CA TYR A 344 12.63 -5.49 -0.27
C TYR A 344 12.81 -4.91 -1.69
N ALA A 345 14.06 -4.55 -2.04
CA ALA A 345 14.39 -4.12 -3.40
C ALA A 345 13.91 -5.07 -4.52
N ASN A 346 13.66 -6.35 -4.22
CA ASN A 346 13.18 -7.37 -5.16
C ASN A 346 11.83 -8.06 -4.81
N SER A 347 11.18 -7.77 -3.67
CA SER A 347 9.97 -8.50 -3.21
C SER A 347 8.72 -7.68 -2.85
N GLY A 348 8.76 -6.35 -2.92
CA GLY A 348 7.60 -5.50 -2.67
C GLY A 348 6.51 -5.66 -3.74
N PHE A 349 5.33 -5.05 -3.50
CA PHE A 349 4.18 -5.14 -4.41
C PHE A 349 4.57 -4.79 -5.87
N ASN A 350 5.57 -3.91 -5.99
CA ASN A 350 6.09 -3.26 -7.19
C ASN A 350 7.38 -3.91 -7.77
N SER A 351 8.11 -4.74 -7.00
CA SER A 351 9.39 -5.34 -7.45
C SER A 351 9.31 -6.83 -7.81
N ARG A 352 8.12 -7.45 -7.73
CA ARG A 352 7.83 -8.77 -8.33
C ARG A 352 8.13 -8.81 -9.84
N LEU A 353 8.21 -7.64 -10.45
CA LEU A 353 8.67 -7.37 -11.80
C LEU A 353 10.03 -8.00 -12.13
N LEU A 354 11.03 -7.77 -11.27
CA LEU A 354 12.44 -7.92 -11.63
C LEU A 354 12.85 -9.39 -11.78
N GLY A 355 12.39 -10.25 -10.87
CA GLY A 355 12.87 -11.63 -10.82
C GLY A 355 14.33 -11.72 -10.35
N GLY A 356 15.05 -12.74 -10.80
CA GLY A 356 16.47 -12.95 -10.45
C GLY A 356 16.70 -13.40 -9.00
N PHE A 357 17.91 -13.13 -8.51
CA PHE A 357 18.30 -13.32 -7.11
C PHE A 357 17.60 -12.27 -6.25
N GLN A 358 16.74 -12.71 -5.32
CA GLN A 358 15.98 -11.80 -4.48
C GLN A 358 16.89 -11.21 -3.42
N HIS A 359 17.13 -9.90 -3.53
CA HIS A 359 17.74 -9.13 -2.46
C HIS A 359 16.66 -8.86 -1.41
N VAL A 360 16.95 -9.28 -0.18
CA VAL A 360 15.99 -9.26 0.92
C VAL A 360 16.54 -8.31 1.97
N ASP A 361 16.27 -7.02 1.76
CA ASP A 361 16.64 -5.98 2.70
C ASP A 361 16.00 -6.18 4.09
N ARG A 362 16.67 -5.63 5.10
CA ARG A 362 16.38 -5.76 6.53
C ARG A 362 16.86 -4.51 7.25
N ASP A 363 16.36 -4.27 8.47
CA ASP A 363 16.93 -3.22 9.32
C ASP A 363 18.31 -3.61 9.85
N ALA A 364 18.51 -4.90 10.14
CA ALA A 364 19.82 -5.42 10.54
C ALA A 364 19.99 -6.91 10.24
N ILE A 365 21.26 -7.34 10.16
CA ILE A 365 21.66 -8.75 10.11
C ILE A 365 22.36 -9.13 11.42
N ALA A 366 21.83 -10.15 12.10
CA ALA A 366 22.46 -10.74 13.27
C ALA A 366 23.66 -11.63 12.86
N ILE A 367 24.83 -11.31 13.41
CA ILE A 367 26.09 -12.02 13.17
C ILE A 367 26.57 -12.62 14.49
N GLY A 368 26.71 -13.94 14.54
CA GLY A 368 27.18 -14.65 15.74
C GLY A 368 28.59 -14.23 16.14
N VAL A 369 28.81 -14.09 17.45
CA VAL A 369 30.12 -13.77 18.02
C VAL A 369 30.89 -15.08 18.25
N PRO A 370 32.00 -15.34 17.52
CA PRO A 370 32.73 -16.59 17.65
C PRO A 370 33.23 -16.80 19.09
N GLY A 371 32.96 -17.98 19.65
CA GLY A 371 33.34 -18.32 21.02
C GLY A 371 32.38 -17.83 22.11
N SER A 372 31.27 -17.16 21.74
CA SER A 372 30.20 -16.81 22.67
C SER A 372 29.09 -17.87 22.65
N ALA A 373 28.56 -18.22 23.83
CA ALA A 373 27.40 -19.10 23.95
C ALA A 373 26.12 -18.31 23.60
N GLY A 374 25.76 -18.29 22.31
CA GLY A 374 24.51 -17.68 21.82
C GLY A 374 24.54 -16.15 21.63
N GLY A 375 25.65 -15.48 21.89
CA GLY A 375 25.78 -14.04 21.65
C GLY A 375 25.93 -13.68 20.17
N TYR A 376 25.31 -12.57 19.76
CA TYR A 376 25.40 -12.00 18.41
C TYR A 376 25.53 -10.47 18.47
N SER A 377 26.03 -9.89 17.38
CA SER A 377 25.99 -8.46 17.09
C SER A 377 24.99 -8.18 15.98
N LEU A 378 24.45 -6.97 15.93
CA LEU A 378 23.63 -6.50 14.83
C LEU A 378 24.48 -5.67 13.87
N GLU A 379 24.39 -5.99 12.59
CA GLU A 379 24.97 -5.22 11.50
C GLU A 379 23.84 -4.51 10.78
N LYS A 380 23.67 -3.22 11.05
CA LYS A 380 22.57 -2.41 10.52
C LYS A 380 22.68 -2.21 9.02
N SER A 381 21.54 -2.07 8.35
CA SER A 381 21.51 -1.52 7.00
C SER A 381 21.93 -0.06 7.00
N SER A 382 22.45 0.40 5.86
CA SER A 382 22.69 1.81 5.59
C SER A 382 22.47 2.06 4.12
N GLY A 383 21.80 3.15 3.78
CA GLY A 383 21.43 3.42 2.41
C GLY A 383 20.82 4.79 2.22
N PHE A 384 20.61 5.14 0.96
CA PHE A 384 19.89 6.35 0.59
C PHE A 384 19.02 6.10 -0.62
N SER A 385 17.97 6.91 -0.75
CA SER A 385 17.14 7.00 -1.95
C SER A 385 17.07 8.45 -2.42
N VAL A 386 16.95 8.65 -3.72
CA VAL A 386 16.63 9.92 -4.36
C VAL A 386 15.55 9.70 -5.41
N MET A 387 14.63 10.64 -5.51
CA MET A 387 13.57 10.58 -6.50
C MET A 387 13.25 11.96 -7.07
N ALA A 388 12.71 11.95 -8.28
CA ALA A 388 12.10 13.12 -8.89
C ALA A 388 10.86 12.72 -9.68
N ALA A 389 9.86 13.61 -9.70
CA ALA A 389 8.65 13.46 -10.50
C ALA A 389 8.20 14.82 -11.02
N ILE A 390 7.92 14.92 -12.32
CA ILE A 390 7.37 16.11 -12.95
C ILE A 390 6.00 15.80 -13.52
N ASN A 391 5.02 16.63 -13.18
CA ASN A 391 3.70 16.63 -13.78
C ASN A 391 3.61 17.76 -14.80
N HIS A 392 3.29 17.46 -16.05
CA HIS A 392 3.25 18.44 -17.14
C HIS A 392 1.94 18.40 -17.94
N TYR A 393 1.22 19.51 -17.93
CA TYR A 393 -0.03 19.67 -18.67
C TYR A 393 0.23 20.15 -20.11
N PHE A 394 -0.01 19.28 -21.09
CA PHE A 394 -0.06 19.67 -22.50
C PHE A 394 -1.37 20.41 -22.83
N THR A 395 -2.46 20.00 -22.17
CA THR A 395 -3.76 20.66 -22.21
C THR A 395 -4.39 20.58 -20.81
N PRO A 396 -5.46 21.33 -20.51
CA PRO A 396 -6.11 21.25 -19.20
C PRO A 396 -6.68 19.87 -18.83
N ASN A 397 -6.84 18.97 -19.81
CA ASN A 397 -7.46 17.66 -19.64
C ASN A 397 -6.50 16.52 -20.04
N PHE A 398 -5.27 16.82 -20.43
CA PHE A 398 -4.29 15.81 -20.83
C PHE A 398 -2.91 16.23 -20.35
N HIS A 399 -2.31 15.39 -19.54
CA HIS A 399 -1.01 15.62 -18.91
C HIS A 399 -0.22 14.32 -18.84
N ASP A 400 1.09 14.43 -18.64
CA ASP A 400 1.92 13.30 -18.30
C ASP A 400 2.62 13.50 -16.96
N VAL A 401 3.03 12.39 -16.36
CA VAL A 401 3.90 12.37 -15.19
C VAL A 401 5.11 11.53 -15.53
N LEU A 402 6.27 12.17 -15.61
CA LEU A 402 7.56 11.49 -15.73
C LEU A 402 8.21 11.41 -14.35
N PHE A 403 8.61 10.21 -13.94
CA PHE A 403 9.21 9.99 -12.63
C PHE A 403 10.36 9.00 -12.68
N ALA A 404 11.29 9.17 -11.75
CA ALA A 404 12.42 8.27 -11.58
C ALA A 404 12.89 8.25 -10.13
N SER A 405 13.49 7.14 -9.73
CA SER A 405 14.20 7.02 -8.46
C SER A 405 15.48 6.22 -8.60
N TYR A 406 16.37 6.43 -7.65
CA TYR A 406 17.56 5.62 -7.44
C TYR A 406 17.73 5.37 -5.94
N GLU A 407 18.14 4.16 -5.58
CA GLU A 407 18.47 3.81 -4.21
C GLU A 407 19.68 2.90 -4.12
N GLU A 408 20.34 2.91 -2.97
CA GLU A 408 21.40 1.98 -2.60
C GLU A 408 21.24 1.50 -1.16
N SER A 409 21.63 0.24 -0.91
CA SER A 409 21.66 -0.35 0.42
C SER A 409 22.89 -1.23 0.62
N SER A 410 23.46 -1.18 1.83
CA SER A 410 24.66 -1.93 2.24
C SER A 410 24.54 -2.40 3.69
N TYR A 411 25.22 -3.51 4.00
CA TYR A 411 25.14 -4.20 5.29
C TYR A 411 26.50 -4.43 5.95
N GLY A 412 27.40 -3.45 5.85
CA GLY A 412 28.69 -3.42 6.55
C GLY A 412 29.46 -4.75 6.51
N ARG A 413 29.61 -5.44 7.64
CA ARG A 413 30.29 -6.75 7.72
C ARG A 413 29.52 -7.93 7.11
N ALA A 414 28.20 -7.87 7.01
CA ALA A 414 27.39 -8.98 6.51
C ALA A 414 27.71 -9.33 5.05
N LYS A 415 28.16 -8.36 4.25
CA LYS A 415 28.61 -8.61 2.86
C LYS A 415 29.88 -9.45 2.74
N ASN A 416 30.64 -9.55 3.84
CA ASN A 416 31.84 -10.37 3.94
C ASN A 416 31.54 -11.79 4.46
N ILE A 417 30.29 -12.22 4.40
CA ILE A 417 29.85 -13.58 4.75
C ILE A 417 29.12 -14.12 3.53
N ASP A 418 29.39 -15.37 3.16
CA ASP A 418 28.76 -15.94 1.96
C ASP A 418 27.23 -15.87 2.03
N TRP A 419 26.61 -15.47 0.91
CA TRP A 419 25.16 -15.29 0.83
C TRP A 419 24.38 -16.57 1.12
N THR A 420 24.96 -17.74 0.87
CA THR A 420 24.32 -19.04 1.22
C THR A 420 24.19 -19.25 2.73
N LEU A 421 24.90 -18.47 3.53
CA LEU A 421 24.85 -18.46 4.99
C LEU A 421 24.00 -17.33 5.54
N GLY A 422 23.32 -16.54 4.70
CA GLY A 422 22.54 -15.37 5.11
C GLY A 422 23.30 -14.04 5.06
N GLY A 423 24.52 -14.02 4.50
CA GLY A 423 25.21 -12.77 4.20
C GLY A 423 24.47 -11.96 3.13
N LEU A 424 24.51 -10.63 3.24
CA LEU A 424 23.77 -9.74 2.34
C LEU A 424 24.73 -8.73 1.70
N GLY A 425 24.72 -8.68 0.37
CA GLY A 425 25.61 -7.84 -0.41
C GLY A 425 25.07 -6.43 -0.57
N ASP A 426 25.90 -5.56 -1.14
CA ASP A 426 25.48 -4.22 -1.54
C ASP A 426 24.52 -4.32 -2.74
N MET A 427 23.51 -3.46 -2.78
CA MET A 427 22.57 -3.30 -3.89
C MET A 427 22.38 -1.85 -4.27
N SER A 428 22.02 -1.65 -5.54
CA SER A 428 21.54 -0.39 -6.06
C SER A 428 20.43 -0.64 -7.06
N GLN A 429 19.40 0.20 -7.08
CA GLN A 429 18.27 0.07 -7.98
C GLN A 429 17.93 1.42 -8.60
N TYR A 430 17.55 1.41 -9.87
CA TYR A 430 16.85 2.54 -10.46
C TYR A 430 15.51 2.11 -11.04
N ARG A 431 14.54 3.02 -10.92
CA ARG A 431 13.18 2.90 -11.45
C ARG A 431 12.89 4.13 -12.29
N VAL A 432 12.28 3.96 -13.45
CA VAL A 432 11.86 5.05 -14.34
C VAL A 432 10.51 4.71 -14.92
N GLY A 433 9.57 5.65 -14.84
CA GLY A 433 8.25 5.48 -15.41
C GLY A 433 7.70 6.78 -16.01
N ASN A 434 6.76 6.61 -16.92
CA ASN A 434 5.95 7.70 -17.44
C ASN A 434 4.48 7.28 -17.47
N GLN A 435 3.61 8.21 -17.07
CA GLN A 435 2.17 8.08 -17.16
C GLN A 435 1.59 9.08 -18.14
N PHE A 436 0.67 8.63 -18.97
CA PHE A 436 -0.16 9.49 -19.80
C PHE A 436 -1.58 9.50 -19.24
N LEU A 437 -2.07 10.68 -18.87
CA LEU A 437 -3.29 10.87 -18.10
C LEU A 437 -4.27 11.75 -18.88
N TRP A 438 -5.51 11.28 -19.00
CA TRP A 438 -6.59 11.98 -19.69
C TRP A 438 -7.81 12.12 -18.79
N ASP A 439 -8.18 13.38 -18.54
CA ASP A 439 -9.29 13.80 -17.71
C ASP A 439 -10.42 14.38 -18.57
N PRO A 440 -11.25 13.57 -19.23
CA PRO A 440 -12.31 14.07 -20.11
C PRO A 440 -13.31 14.98 -19.38
N VAL A 441 -13.56 14.67 -18.10
CA VAL A 441 -14.46 15.43 -17.24
C VAL A 441 -13.91 15.41 -15.82
N LYS A 442 -14.39 16.35 -15.00
CA LYS A 442 -14.03 16.43 -13.59
C LYS A 442 -14.23 15.09 -12.87
N ASN A 443 -13.21 14.69 -12.10
CA ASN A 443 -13.16 13.46 -11.29
C ASN A 443 -13.24 12.15 -12.09
N LEU A 444 -12.86 12.14 -13.37
CA LEU A 444 -12.73 10.91 -14.15
C LEU A 444 -11.39 10.94 -14.87
N GLU A 445 -10.50 10.02 -14.52
CA GLU A 445 -9.17 9.89 -15.09
C GLU A 445 -9.04 8.55 -15.83
N PHE A 446 -8.45 8.60 -17.02
CA PHE A 446 -7.92 7.43 -17.72
C PHE A 446 -6.41 7.56 -17.80
N GLY A 447 -5.69 6.52 -17.38
CA GLY A 447 -4.24 6.54 -17.36
C GLY A 447 -3.61 5.29 -17.96
N VAL A 448 -2.51 5.49 -18.68
CA VAL A 448 -1.59 4.42 -19.09
C VAL A 448 -0.22 4.72 -18.51
N GLU A 449 0.38 3.75 -17.84
CA GLU A 449 1.73 3.84 -17.30
C GLU A 449 2.64 2.82 -17.99
N VAL A 450 3.87 3.23 -18.27
CA VAL A 450 4.97 2.35 -18.65
C VAL A 450 6.10 2.57 -17.68
N PHE A 451 6.68 1.48 -17.19
CA PHE A 451 7.67 1.50 -16.13
C PHE A 451 8.79 0.50 -16.39
N TYR A 452 10.00 0.88 -16.01
CA TYR A 452 11.20 0.06 -16.08
C TYR A 452 11.93 0.11 -14.75
N ALA A 453 12.42 -1.04 -14.31
CA ALA A 453 13.29 -1.16 -13.16
C ALA A 453 14.50 -2.02 -13.48
N HIS A 454 15.62 -1.71 -12.86
CA HIS A 454 16.85 -2.51 -12.92
C HIS A 454 17.52 -2.54 -11.55
N LEU A 455 17.96 -3.73 -11.16
CA LEU A 455 18.67 -3.97 -9.91
C LEU A 455 20.10 -4.42 -10.20
N ASP A 456 21.07 -3.68 -9.66
CA ASP A 456 22.47 -4.11 -9.60
C ASP A 456 22.80 -4.53 -8.18
N GLN A 457 23.36 -5.73 -8.02
CA GLN A 457 23.71 -6.23 -6.69
C GLN A 457 24.99 -7.05 -6.70
N THR A 458 25.61 -7.11 -5.53
CA THR A 458 26.76 -7.95 -5.25
C THR A 458 26.31 -9.21 -4.50
N LEU A 459 26.98 -10.33 -4.78
CA LEU A 459 26.81 -11.53 -3.96
C LEU A 459 27.78 -11.45 -2.79
N ALA A 460 27.24 -11.46 -1.57
CA ALA A 460 28.03 -11.53 -0.36
C ALA A 460 28.92 -12.78 -0.36
N HIS A 461 30.16 -12.64 0.07
CA HIS A 461 31.17 -13.71 0.02
C HIS A 461 32.22 -13.55 1.11
N ASN A 462 32.82 -14.65 1.54
CA ASN A 462 33.88 -14.58 2.54
C ASN A 462 35.14 -13.91 1.95
N PRO A 463 35.90 -13.14 2.76
CA PRO A 463 37.12 -12.49 2.30
C PRO A 463 38.12 -13.48 1.68
N GLY A 464 38.65 -13.13 0.51
CA GLY A 464 39.62 -13.96 -0.22
C GLY A 464 39.02 -15.19 -0.93
N GLN A 465 37.68 -15.30 -0.97
CA GLN A 465 36.97 -16.35 -1.71
C GLN A 465 36.12 -15.73 -2.83
N ALA A 466 35.86 -16.49 -3.90
CA ALA A 466 34.84 -16.12 -4.85
C ALA A 466 33.45 -16.35 -4.24
N ALA A 467 32.45 -15.54 -4.64
CA ALA A 467 31.08 -15.76 -4.23
C ALA A 467 30.55 -17.12 -4.69
N SER A 468 29.78 -17.79 -3.84
CA SER A 468 29.05 -19.00 -4.22
C SER A 468 28.19 -18.74 -5.45
N ALA A 469 28.26 -19.62 -6.44
CA ALA A 469 27.55 -19.44 -7.70
C ALA A 469 26.03 -19.51 -7.51
N LEU A 470 25.30 -18.65 -8.21
CA LEU A 470 23.84 -18.72 -8.24
C LEU A 470 23.37 -19.98 -9.00
N PRO A 471 22.17 -20.49 -8.69
CA PRO A 471 21.55 -21.53 -9.50
C PRO A 471 21.45 -21.13 -10.98
N VAL A 472 21.51 -22.12 -11.87
CA VAL A 472 21.50 -21.90 -13.33
C VAL A 472 20.25 -21.14 -13.78
N GLY A 473 20.46 -20.05 -14.52
CA GLY A 473 19.40 -19.23 -15.10
C GLY A 473 18.79 -18.21 -14.13
N ILE A 474 19.35 -18.03 -12.94
CA ILE A 474 19.02 -16.92 -12.04
C ILE A 474 19.89 -15.73 -12.39
N SER A 475 19.28 -14.60 -12.74
CA SER A 475 20.01 -13.35 -12.95
C SER A 475 20.45 -12.76 -11.62
N LYS A 476 21.71 -12.38 -11.51
CA LYS A 476 22.21 -11.58 -10.37
C LYS A 476 21.69 -10.15 -10.46
N ASN A 477 21.69 -9.56 -11.66
CA ASN A 477 21.28 -8.17 -11.86
C ASN A 477 20.05 -8.18 -12.79
N PRO A 478 18.86 -8.43 -12.23
CA PRO A 478 17.63 -8.50 -13.02
C PRO A 478 17.15 -7.11 -13.45
N ASP A 479 16.44 -7.08 -14.57
CA ASP A 479 15.69 -5.94 -15.07
C ASP A 479 14.30 -6.37 -15.54
N ALA A 480 13.36 -5.43 -15.55
CA ALA A 480 12.02 -5.73 -16.01
C ALA A 480 11.20 -4.50 -16.42
N PHE A 481 10.16 -4.76 -17.20
CA PHE A 481 9.21 -3.78 -17.71
C PHE A 481 7.79 -4.07 -17.21
N GLU A 482 7.06 -3.00 -16.89
CA GLU A 482 5.63 -3.01 -16.61
C GLU A 482 4.88 -2.10 -17.59
N ALA A 483 3.66 -2.50 -17.92
CA ALA A 483 2.65 -1.62 -18.46
C ALA A 483 1.36 -1.74 -17.65
N ARG A 484 0.73 -0.60 -17.34
CA ARG A 484 -0.50 -0.54 -16.56
C ARG A 484 -1.53 0.37 -17.23
N LEU A 485 -2.79 -0.03 -17.13
CA LEU A 485 -3.95 0.80 -17.45
C LEU A 485 -4.72 1.04 -16.15
N ARG A 486 -5.10 2.28 -15.88
CA ARG A 486 -5.98 2.66 -14.76
C ARG A 486 -7.16 3.47 -15.28
N VAL A 487 -8.31 3.24 -14.68
CA VAL A 487 -9.45 4.16 -14.74
C VAL A 487 -9.88 4.45 -13.31
N GLU A 488 -9.98 5.73 -12.97
CA GLU A 488 -10.41 6.19 -11.65
C GLU A 488 -11.54 7.21 -11.74
N ARG A 489 -12.50 7.10 -10.82
CA ARG A 489 -13.53 8.10 -10.63
C ARG A 489 -13.69 8.46 -9.16
N ASP A 490 -13.55 9.73 -8.84
CA ASP A 490 -13.83 10.29 -7.52
C ASP A 490 -15.24 10.90 -7.45
N PHE A 491 -15.85 10.88 -6.26
CA PHE A 491 -17.16 11.49 -6.02
C PHE A 491 -17.31 12.10 -4.63
#